data_AF-A0A969ADY4-F1
#
_entry.id   AF-A0A969ADY4-F1
#
_cell.length_a   1.000
_cell.length_b   1.000
_cell.length_c   1.000
_cell.angle_alpha   90.00
_cell.angle_beta   90.00
_cell.angle_gamma   90.00
#
_symmetry.space_group_name_H-M   'P 1'
#
loop_
_entity.id
_entity.type
_entity.pdbx_description
1 polymer ?
#
loop_
_entity_poly.entity_id
_entity_poly.type
_entity_poly.pdbx_seq_one_letter_code
_entity_poly.pdbx_strand_id
1 'polypeptide(L)'
;MKREVFNYPPNVEVLKILTAGSLKQNLAKAVRLWVVLRSIYGDESDEVKLELGEEFTFLEWRDLFFIDAKKYHKRDCIPSLHPVYDLSQAFVTSECRCAIKLRQWLFSSSLKIDENDWCKSLKKYYSFEGNELNNLLQGGITKTQSQNIQEENNSLTGNNKFSKSLPEGRLFAVTARNLKDNDFQSLVNLGWLNTKKYSGKIIYVKVNKFPEVLSSSLGNNESTSEQFTNCELSAFNNSLSQPINGIQRFFIHAEYIVHSRLNEHIELLQQKLKSIWKKDKIPLIKLKYCSAKLYQGTFDCIVYPVCIYYYKRAPYLFAYGQIPQPDIKNPWSQIDWYDYRIDKIITLDQLSDDFENISIPKKFLSKCYGKYPPNPDEIKEKMSEVWGFDIHKPRALLILRFDQYFYGNYIEGTERDEMFKKISRKQVEKLIKSYTPAASVEQKKLISTVQSRSERDTYCKIDYRVDDNNIIMRLRAWCPNVEVILPLDLREKMKKEMEETYKLHL
;
A
#
# COMPACT_ATOMS: atom_id res chain seq x y z
N MET A 1 -29.87 -26.89 -3.59
CA MET A 1 -29.15 -26.26 -2.45
C MET A 1 -29.68 -24.85 -2.28
N LYS A 2 -30.03 -24.45 -1.05
CA LYS A 2 -30.44 -23.07 -0.75
C LYS A 2 -29.19 -22.17 -0.80
N ARG A 3 -29.24 -21.07 -1.55
CA ARG A 3 -28.12 -20.11 -1.64
C ARG A 3 -27.95 -19.38 -0.30
N GLU A 4 -26.70 -19.12 0.08
CA GLU A 4 -26.38 -18.30 1.26
C GLU A 4 -26.84 -16.85 1.07
N VAL A 5 -27.31 -16.23 2.16
CA VAL A 5 -27.81 -14.85 2.17
C VAL A 5 -26.77 -13.95 2.81
N PHE A 6 -26.43 -12.83 2.17
CA PHE A 6 -25.44 -11.88 2.66
C PHE A 6 -26.08 -10.87 3.61
N ASN A 7 -26.10 -11.20 4.91
CA ASN A 7 -26.70 -10.38 5.97
C ASN A 7 -25.66 -9.86 6.98
N TYR A 8 -24.42 -9.62 6.52
CA TYR A 8 -23.34 -9.16 7.39
C TYR A 8 -23.35 -7.63 7.52
N PRO A 9 -23.34 -7.07 8.74
CA PRO A 9 -23.20 -5.63 8.93
C PRO A 9 -21.82 -5.15 8.43
N PRO A 10 -21.68 -3.89 8.01
CA PRO A 10 -20.40 -3.33 7.53
C PRO A 10 -19.47 -3.00 8.70
N ASN A 11 -19.24 -3.96 9.60
CA ASN A 11 -18.23 -3.84 10.64
C ASN A 11 -16.82 -3.90 10.03
N VAL A 12 -15.83 -3.48 10.81
CA VAL A 12 -14.45 -3.30 10.33
C VAL A 12 -13.86 -4.60 9.81
N GLU A 13 -14.16 -5.72 10.47
CA GLU A 13 -13.72 -7.06 10.12
C GLU A 13 -14.29 -7.50 8.76
N VAL A 14 -15.59 -7.36 8.53
CA VAL A 14 -16.23 -7.68 7.24
C VAL A 14 -15.66 -6.80 6.14
N LEU A 15 -15.51 -5.49 6.36
CA LEU A 15 -15.00 -4.59 5.33
C LEU A 15 -13.54 -4.87 4.96
N LYS A 16 -12.70 -5.30 5.92
CA LYS A 16 -11.31 -5.72 5.64
C LYS A 16 -11.23 -6.92 4.70
N ILE A 17 -12.21 -7.83 4.74
CA ILE A 17 -12.26 -9.01 3.87
C ILE A 17 -12.59 -8.63 2.42
N LEU A 18 -13.33 -7.53 2.22
CA LEU A 18 -13.84 -7.15 0.91
C LEU A 18 -12.83 -6.41 0.04
N THR A 19 -11.71 -5.93 0.58
CA THR A 19 -10.68 -5.24 -0.22
C THR A 19 -9.28 -5.71 0.10
N ALA A 20 -8.46 -5.84 -0.92
CA ALA A 20 -7.01 -5.95 -0.76
C ALA A 20 -6.42 -4.62 -0.23
N GLY A 21 -5.49 -4.72 0.73
CA GLY A 21 -4.74 -3.61 1.29
C GLY A 21 -5.34 -3.04 2.59
N SER A 22 -4.83 -1.89 3.02
CA SER A 22 -5.30 -1.24 4.24
C SER A 22 -6.73 -0.72 4.06
N LEU A 23 -7.63 -1.03 5.00
CA LEU A 23 -8.98 -0.46 5.02
C LEU A 23 -8.93 1.08 5.16
N LYS A 24 -7.92 1.64 5.86
CA LYS A 24 -7.68 3.10 5.92
C LYS A 24 -7.54 3.73 4.53
N GLN A 25 -7.00 2.99 3.55
CA GLN A 25 -6.78 3.46 2.19
C GLN A 25 -7.89 3.05 1.20
N ASN A 26 -8.66 2.02 1.54
CA ASN A 26 -9.63 1.40 0.63
C ASN A 26 -11.08 1.43 1.16
N LEU A 27 -11.37 2.21 2.21
CA LEU A 27 -12.68 2.22 2.86
C LEU A 27 -13.83 2.43 1.87
N ALA A 28 -13.71 3.42 0.98
CA ALA A 28 -14.75 3.70 -0.02
C ALA A 28 -15.02 2.49 -0.93
N LYS A 29 -13.97 1.78 -1.34
CA LYS A 29 -14.11 0.56 -2.15
C LYS A 29 -14.74 -0.56 -1.34
N ALA A 30 -14.30 -0.79 -0.10
CA ALA A 30 -14.83 -1.85 0.76
C ALA A 30 -16.33 -1.68 1.00
N VAL A 31 -16.77 -0.44 1.28
CA VAL A 31 -18.19 -0.15 1.47
C VAL A 31 -18.97 -0.29 0.16
N ARG A 32 -18.42 0.12 -0.99
CA ARG A 32 -19.08 -0.14 -2.30
C ARG A 32 -19.29 -1.64 -2.53
N LEU A 33 -18.25 -2.44 -2.34
CA LEU A 33 -18.32 -3.90 -2.51
C LEU A 33 -19.34 -4.52 -1.56
N TRP A 34 -19.39 -4.06 -0.31
CA TRP A 34 -20.39 -4.48 0.67
C TRP A 34 -21.83 -4.16 0.20
N VAL A 35 -22.08 -2.95 -0.31
CA VAL A 35 -23.40 -2.58 -0.86
C VAL A 35 -23.74 -3.40 -2.11
N VAL A 36 -22.77 -3.64 -3.00
CA VAL A 36 -22.99 -4.47 -4.20
C VAL A 36 -23.34 -5.90 -3.79
N LEU A 37 -22.67 -6.48 -2.78
CA LEU A 37 -23.00 -7.81 -2.27
C LEU A 37 -24.41 -7.87 -1.68
N ARG A 38 -24.83 -6.88 -0.88
CA ARG A 38 -26.24 -6.79 -0.42
C ARG A 38 -27.22 -6.71 -1.59
N SER A 39 -26.90 -5.94 -2.63
CA SER A 39 -27.78 -5.80 -3.79
C SER A 39 -27.98 -7.10 -4.58
N ILE A 40 -27.00 -8.02 -4.54
CA ILE A 40 -27.03 -9.30 -5.27
C ILE A 40 -27.55 -10.43 -4.38
N TYR A 41 -27.06 -10.48 -3.13
CA TYR A 41 -27.18 -11.61 -2.21
C TYR A 41 -27.91 -11.30 -0.89
N GLY A 42 -28.32 -10.06 -0.67
CA GLY A 42 -29.08 -9.68 0.52
C GLY A 42 -30.40 -10.43 0.63
N ASP A 43 -30.99 -10.36 1.82
CA ASP A 43 -32.34 -10.87 2.11
C ASP A 43 -33.40 -10.16 1.25
N GLU A 44 -34.55 -10.80 1.06
CA GLU A 44 -35.68 -10.21 0.31
C GLU A 44 -36.20 -8.91 0.96
N SER A 45 -35.98 -8.74 2.27
CA SER A 45 -36.31 -7.52 3.01
C SER A 45 -35.21 -6.43 2.95
N ASP A 46 -34.08 -6.69 2.30
CA ASP A 46 -32.97 -5.74 2.22
C ASP A 46 -33.27 -4.60 1.22
N GLU A 47 -33.24 -3.35 1.70
CA GLU A 47 -33.55 -2.14 0.94
C GLU A 47 -32.73 -1.97 -0.37
N VAL A 48 -31.54 -2.58 -0.46
CA VAL A 48 -30.69 -2.49 -1.64
C VAL A 48 -30.79 -3.70 -2.57
N LYS A 49 -31.49 -4.76 -2.17
CA LYS A 49 -31.68 -5.98 -2.95
C LYS A 49 -32.26 -5.67 -4.32
N LEU A 50 -31.74 -6.35 -5.35
CA LEU A 50 -32.20 -6.24 -6.72
C LEU A 50 -32.71 -7.57 -7.24
N GLU A 51 -33.76 -7.49 -8.06
CA GLU A 51 -34.33 -8.61 -8.82
C GLU A 51 -33.44 -8.97 -10.01
N LEU A 52 -32.25 -9.49 -9.73
CA LEU A 52 -31.31 -9.99 -10.73
C LEU A 52 -31.48 -11.50 -10.95
N GLY A 53 -31.37 -11.93 -12.20
CA GLY A 53 -31.29 -13.35 -12.54
C GLY A 53 -30.06 -14.05 -11.96
N GLU A 54 -29.99 -15.37 -12.16
CA GLU A 54 -28.80 -16.18 -11.86
C GLU A 54 -27.56 -15.72 -12.62
N GLU A 55 -27.78 -15.29 -13.85
CA GLU A 55 -26.81 -14.68 -14.74
C GLU A 55 -27.26 -13.25 -15.03
N PHE A 56 -26.32 -12.30 -14.99
CA PHE A 56 -26.62 -10.90 -15.25
C PHE A 56 -25.38 -10.15 -15.75
N THR A 57 -25.62 -9.04 -16.43
CA THR A 57 -24.60 -8.13 -16.91
C THR A 57 -24.43 -6.93 -15.98
N PHE A 58 -23.28 -6.25 -16.07
CA PHE A 58 -23.10 -4.99 -15.34
C PHE A 58 -24.19 -3.95 -15.68
N LEU A 59 -24.68 -3.92 -16.92
CA LEU A 59 -25.70 -2.96 -17.34
C LEU A 59 -27.06 -3.25 -16.69
N GLU A 60 -27.43 -4.52 -16.54
CA GLU A 60 -28.66 -4.91 -15.83
C GLU A 60 -28.58 -4.55 -14.35
N TRP A 61 -27.45 -4.84 -13.68
CA TRP A 61 -27.23 -4.41 -12.30
C TRP A 61 -27.32 -2.87 -12.18
N ARG A 62 -26.64 -2.14 -13.06
CA ARG A 62 -26.64 -0.67 -13.07
C ARG A 62 -28.04 -0.10 -13.25
N ASP A 63 -28.80 -0.63 -14.20
CA ASP A 63 -30.12 -0.12 -14.56
C ASP A 63 -31.17 -0.38 -13.46
N LEU A 64 -30.98 -1.42 -12.65
CA LEU A 64 -31.79 -1.68 -11.45
C LEU A 64 -31.30 -0.89 -10.22
N PHE A 65 -29.99 -0.69 -10.08
CA PHE A 65 -29.41 -0.05 -8.90
C PHE A 65 -29.54 1.49 -8.91
N PHE A 66 -29.45 2.12 -10.09
CA PHE A 66 -29.53 3.57 -10.23
C PHE A 66 -30.80 4.01 -10.96
N ILE A 67 -31.44 5.03 -10.41
CA ILE A 67 -32.60 5.67 -11.04
C ILE A 67 -32.15 6.40 -12.29
N ASP A 68 -32.90 6.24 -13.38
CA ASP A 68 -32.58 6.80 -14.69
C ASP A 68 -31.12 6.55 -15.12
N ALA A 69 -30.60 5.33 -14.86
CA ALA A 69 -29.23 4.95 -15.21
C ALA A 69 -28.88 5.23 -16.68
N LYS A 70 -29.86 5.07 -17.57
CA LYS A 70 -29.73 5.37 -18.99
C LYS A 70 -29.63 6.88 -19.29
N LYS A 71 -29.82 7.78 -18.36
CA LYS A 71 -29.65 9.23 -18.57
C LYS A 71 -28.42 9.74 -17.85
N TYR A 72 -28.27 9.36 -16.59
CA TYR A 72 -27.25 9.94 -15.69
C TYR A 72 -26.01 9.07 -15.49
N HIS A 73 -26.09 7.79 -15.86
CA HIS A 73 -25.02 6.79 -15.71
C HIS A 73 -24.63 6.15 -17.06
N LYS A 74 -24.85 6.88 -18.16
CA LYS A 74 -24.31 6.58 -19.49
C LYS A 74 -22.99 7.33 -19.66
N ARG A 75 -21.94 6.62 -20.11
CA ARG A 75 -20.55 7.07 -20.34
C ARG A 75 -19.63 6.86 -19.13
N ASP A 76 -18.33 6.83 -19.39
CA ASP A 76 -17.28 6.70 -18.38
C ASP A 76 -17.00 8.04 -17.70
N CYS A 77 -18.02 8.59 -17.05
CA CYS A 77 -17.99 9.85 -16.33
C CYS A 77 -18.62 9.70 -14.94
N ILE A 78 -18.24 10.61 -14.03
CA ILE A 78 -18.85 10.70 -12.70
C ILE A 78 -20.28 11.27 -12.86
N PRO A 79 -21.31 10.64 -12.30
CA PRO A 79 -22.69 11.11 -12.41
C PRO A 79 -22.88 12.43 -11.65
N SER A 80 -23.50 13.42 -12.30
CA SER A 80 -24.01 14.62 -11.63
C SER A 80 -25.11 14.25 -10.63
N LEU A 81 -25.35 15.10 -9.63
CA LEU A 81 -26.54 14.97 -8.80
C LEU A 81 -27.79 15.10 -9.68
N HIS A 82 -28.78 14.25 -9.43
CA HIS A 82 -30.07 14.30 -10.13
C HIS A 82 -31.22 13.93 -9.18
N PRO A 83 -32.31 14.71 -9.21
CA PRO A 83 -33.52 14.40 -8.44
C PRO A 83 -34.35 13.34 -9.16
N VAL A 84 -35.11 12.58 -8.37
CA VAL A 84 -36.10 11.63 -8.88
C VAL A 84 -37.44 12.36 -8.99
N TYR A 85 -37.99 12.39 -10.20
CA TYR A 85 -39.37 12.81 -10.42
C TYR A 85 -40.25 11.58 -10.44
N ASP A 86 -41.04 11.36 -9.39
CA ASP A 86 -42.15 10.41 -9.45
C ASP A 86 -43.29 11.07 -10.24
N LEU A 87 -43.61 10.51 -11.41
CA LEU A 87 -44.74 10.96 -12.23
C LEU A 87 -46.11 10.54 -11.66
N SER A 88 -46.13 9.78 -10.55
CA SER A 88 -47.36 9.22 -9.98
C SER A 88 -47.81 9.84 -8.66
N GLN A 89 -46.98 10.61 -7.95
CA GLN A 89 -47.38 11.35 -6.74
C GLN A 89 -46.61 12.67 -6.60
N ALA A 90 -47.33 13.74 -6.22
CA ALA A 90 -46.84 15.12 -6.09
C ALA A 90 -45.87 15.37 -4.91
N PHE A 91 -44.99 14.40 -4.57
CA PHE A 91 -43.98 14.54 -3.53
C PHE A 91 -42.63 13.99 -4.01
N VAL A 92 -41.62 14.85 -4.03
CA VAL A 92 -40.20 14.51 -4.29
C VAL A 92 -39.68 13.73 -3.09
N THR A 93 -39.38 12.43 -3.20
CA THR A 93 -39.07 11.62 -1.99
C THR A 93 -37.92 10.61 -2.07
N SER A 94 -37.12 10.53 -3.12
CA SER A 94 -35.81 9.84 -2.97
C SER A 94 -34.72 10.42 -3.85
N GLU A 95 -33.51 10.55 -3.30
CA GLU A 95 -32.32 10.80 -4.10
C GLU A 95 -31.83 9.45 -4.66
N CYS A 96 -31.33 9.43 -5.90
CA CYS A 96 -30.72 8.23 -6.47
C CYS A 96 -29.59 7.70 -5.58
N ARG A 97 -29.36 6.37 -5.53
CA ARG A 97 -28.31 5.73 -4.69
C ARG A 97 -26.89 6.29 -4.91
N CYS A 98 -26.64 6.99 -6.03
CA CYS A 98 -25.38 7.70 -6.29
C CYS A 98 -25.23 9.05 -5.56
N ALA A 99 -26.28 9.56 -4.93
CA ALA A 99 -26.24 10.73 -4.05
C ALA A 99 -25.85 10.35 -2.61
N ILE A 100 -26.08 9.09 -2.21
CA ILE A 100 -25.83 8.62 -0.85
C ILE A 100 -24.33 8.64 -0.55
N LYS A 101 -23.99 9.28 0.58
CA LYS A 101 -22.61 9.46 1.04
C LYS A 101 -22.08 8.22 1.74
N LEU A 102 -20.75 8.05 1.73
CA LEU A 102 -20.04 6.96 2.41
C LEU A 102 -20.49 6.78 3.86
N ARG A 103 -20.52 7.87 4.64
CA ARG A 103 -20.94 7.86 6.04
C ARG A 103 -22.40 7.40 6.22
N GLN A 104 -23.29 7.77 5.30
CA GLN A 104 -24.70 7.36 5.35
C GLN A 104 -24.84 5.85 5.06
N TRP A 105 -24.03 5.31 4.15
CA TRP A 105 -24.00 3.87 3.89
C TRP A 105 -23.51 3.05 5.09
N LEU A 106 -22.53 3.56 5.84
CA LEU A 106 -21.97 2.88 7.02
C LEU A 106 -22.90 2.91 8.23
N PHE A 107 -23.60 4.02 8.44
CA PHE A 107 -24.37 4.30 9.67
C PHE A 107 -25.84 4.58 9.41
N SER A 108 -26.42 3.95 8.38
CA SER A 108 -27.86 3.96 8.16
C SER A 108 -28.57 3.46 9.44
N SER A 109 -29.69 4.10 9.79
CA SER A 109 -30.49 3.70 10.96
C SER A 109 -30.96 2.25 10.88
N SER A 110 -31.12 1.71 9.67
CA SER A 110 -31.49 0.31 9.44
C SER A 110 -30.44 -0.69 9.92
N LEU A 111 -29.17 -0.30 10.02
CA LEU A 111 -28.06 -1.18 10.36
C LEU A 111 -27.81 -1.31 11.87
N LYS A 112 -28.39 -0.43 12.69
CA LYS A 112 -28.15 -0.36 14.15
C LYS A 112 -26.67 -0.33 14.54
N ILE A 113 -25.82 0.30 13.72
CA ILE A 113 -24.38 0.47 14.00
C ILE A 113 -24.16 1.83 14.66
N ASP A 114 -23.59 1.81 15.86
CA ASP A 114 -23.09 3.03 16.50
C ASP A 114 -21.78 3.47 15.85
N GLU A 115 -21.76 4.73 15.40
CA GLU A 115 -20.59 5.29 14.72
C GLU A 115 -19.36 5.36 15.63
N ASN A 116 -19.53 5.65 16.93
CA ASN A 116 -18.40 5.76 17.84
C ASN A 116 -17.75 4.41 18.08
N ASP A 117 -18.53 3.35 18.27
CA ASP A 117 -18.02 2.00 18.48
C ASP A 117 -17.38 1.41 17.22
N TRP A 118 -17.94 1.71 16.04
CA TRP A 118 -17.31 1.38 14.77
C TRP A 118 -15.96 2.10 14.63
N CYS A 119 -15.90 3.40 14.94
CA CYS A 119 -14.67 4.18 14.92
C CYS A 119 -13.62 3.66 15.92
N LYS A 120 -14.02 3.27 17.13
CA LYS A 120 -13.13 2.62 18.11
C LYS A 120 -12.57 1.32 17.56
N SER A 121 -13.41 0.51 16.92
CA SER A 121 -12.97 -0.75 16.30
C SER A 121 -11.97 -0.50 15.18
N LEU A 122 -12.18 0.51 14.34
CA LEU A 122 -11.24 0.87 13.29
C LEU A 122 -9.89 1.33 13.86
N LYS A 123 -9.91 2.10 14.95
CA LYS A 123 -8.71 2.57 15.67
C LYS A 123 -7.89 1.44 16.31
N LYS A 124 -8.45 0.25 16.52
CA LYS A 124 -7.68 -0.93 16.95
C LYS A 124 -6.71 -1.40 15.87
N TYR A 125 -7.03 -1.14 14.61
CA TYR A 125 -6.24 -1.59 13.46
C TYR A 125 -5.39 -0.49 12.82
N TYR A 126 -5.79 0.78 12.96
CA TYR A 126 -5.14 1.90 12.29
C TYR A 126 -5.03 3.13 13.19
N SER A 127 -3.87 3.79 13.14
CA SER A 127 -3.66 5.09 13.78
C SER A 127 -4.23 6.22 12.92
N PHE A 128 -4.82 7.22 13.58
CA PHE A 128 -5.39 8.41 12.93
C PHE A 128 -4.91 9.67 13.65
N GLU A 129 -4.46 10.66 12.88
CA GLU A 129 -4.06 11.96 13.41
C GLU A 129 -5.11 13.04 13.14
N GLY A 130 -5.37 13.91 14.12
CA GLY A 130 -6.30 15.04 13.97
C GLY A 130 -7.67 14.65 13.40
N ASN A 131 -8.03 15.24 12.27
CA ASN A 131 -9.30 15.01 11.57
C ASN A 131 -9.22 13.89 10.51
N GLU A 132 -8.14 13.11 10.43
CA GLU A 132 -7.97 12.07 9.40
C GLU A 132 -9.13 11.07 9.34
N LEU A 133 -9.61 10.61 10.50
CA LEU A 133 -10.72 9.66 10.54
C LEU A 133 -12.01 10.30 10.00
N ASN A 134 -12.28 11.55 10.38
CA ASN A 134 -13.44 12.27 9.87
C ASN A 134 -13.32 12.51 8.36
N ASN A 135 -12.13 12.85 7.86
CA ASN A 135 -11.86 13.00 6.43
C ASN A 135 -12.05 11.67 5.68
N LEU A 136 -11.62 10.56 6.27
CA LEU A 136 -11.82 9.23 5.72
C LEU A 136 -13.30 8.88 5.61
N LEU A 137 -14.08 9.14 6.67
CA LEU A 137 -15.53 8.89 6.68
C LEU A 137 -16.31 9.82 5.75
N GLN A 138 -15.84 11.05 5.56
CA GLN A 138 -16.49 12.03 4.67
C GLN A 138 -16.13 11.82 3.20
N GLY A 139 -14.84 11.65 2.87
CA GLY A 139 -14.34 11.69 1.49
C GLY A 139 -13.72 10.39 0.98
N GLY A 140 -13.63 9.35 1.81
CA GLY A 140 -13.01 8.07 1.45
C GLY A 140 -11.48 8.07 1.42
N ILE A 141 -10.82 9.17 1.81
CA ILE A 141 -9.35 9.30 1.91
C ILE A 141 -8.96 10.00 3.21
N THR A 142 -7.86 9.59 3.81
CA THR A 142 -7.13 10.36 4.81
C THR A 142 -6.28 11.43 4.12
N LYS A 143 -6.75 12.68 4.06
CA LYS A 143 -5.93 13.79 3.55
C LYS A 143 -4.70 13.97 4.44
N THR A 144 -3.50 13.65 3.94
CA THR A 144 -2.25 14.07 4.57
C THR A 144 -1.96 15.53 4.20
N GLN A 145 -1.25 16.26 5.06
CA GLN A 145 -0.98 17.70 4.93
C GLN A 145 -0.36 18.12 3.57
N SER A 146 0.21 17.18 2.80
CA SER A 146 0.82 17.42 1.49
C SER A 146 -0.18 17.57 0.33
N GLN A 147 -1.46 17.24 0.50
CA GLN A 147 -2.47 17.30 -0.57
C GLN A 147 -3.17 18.66 -0.71
N ASN A 148 -2.99 19.59 0.22
CA ASN A 148 -3.67 20.89 0.19
C ASN A 148 -3.16 21.85 -0.91
N ILE A 149 -2.09 21.53 -1.64
CA ILE A 149 -1.49 22.46 -2.62
C ILE A 149 -1.78 22.07 -4.08
N GLN A 150 -2.31 20.88 -4.37
CA GLN A 150 -2.46 20.40 -5.76
C GLN A 150 -3.89 20.15 -6.27
N GLU A 151 -4.90 20.15 -5.40
CA GLU A 151 -6.28 19.85 -5.84
C GLU A 151 -7.08 21.06 -6.32
N GLU A 152 -6.70 22.31 -6.01
CA GLU A 152 -7.45 23.49 -6.46
C GLU A 152 -7.25 23.85 -7.94
N ASN A 153 -6.27 23.25 -8.64
CA ASN A 153 -5.93 23.64 -10.03
C ASN A 153 -6.19 22.58 -11.11
N ASN A 154 -6.75 21.40 -10.78
CA ASN A 154 -6.93 20.31 -11.75
C ASN A 154 -8.38 19.88 -12.01
N SER A 155 -9.37 20.60 -11.51
CA SER A 155 -10.73 20.50 -12.04
C SER A 155 -10.79 21.28 -13.35
N LEU A 156 -10.76 20.57 -14.49
CA LEU A 156 -11.36 20.93 -15.80
C LEU A 156 -10.55 20.50 -17.05
N THR A 157 -9.53 19.65 -16.96
CA THR A 157 -8.91 19.09 -18.18
C THR A 157 -8.87 17.57 -18.18
N GLY A 158 -9.55 16.99 -19.17
CA GLY A 158 -9.76 15.56 -19.32
C GLY A 158 -8.47 14.79 -19.51
N ASN A 159 -8.20 13.89 -18.57
CA ASN A 159 -7.60 12.58 -18.79
C ASN A 159 -7.89 11.72 -17.55
N ASN A 160 -8.87 10.82 -17.69
CA ASN A 160 -9.42 9.96 -16.64
C ASN A 160 -8.34 9.08 -15.99
N LYS A 161 -7.77 9.55 -14.87
CA LYS A 161 -7.15 8.71 -13.84
C LYS A 161 -8.18 8.44 -12.74
N PHE A 162 -8.13 7.25 -12.14
CA PHE A 162 -8.97 6.85 -11.02
C PHE A 162 -8.86 7.88 -9.88
N SER A 163 -9.93 8.67 -9.67
CA SER A 163 -9.98 9.55 -8.50
C SER A 163 -10.09 8.68 -7.25
N LYS A 164 -9.14 8.81 -6.34
CA LYS A 164 -9.24 8.18 -5.01
C LYS A 164 -10.30 8.91 -4.14
N SER A 165 -10.62 10.17 -4.45
CA SER A 165 -11.48 11.01 -3.60
C SER A 165 -12.92 10.96 -4.09
N LEU A 166 -13.85 10.80 -3.15
CA LEU A 166 -15.28 10.78 -3.43
C LEU A 166 -15.80 12.21 -3.60
N PRO A 167 -16.35 12.59 -4.76
CA PRO A 167 -16.97 13.90 -4.96
C PRO A 167 -18.08 14.11 -3.92
N GLU A 168 -17.91 15.10 -3.04
CA GLU A 168 -18.84 15.43 -1.94
C GLU A 168 -19.13 14.24 -0.99
N GLY A 169 -18.26 13.24 -0.96
CA GLY A 169 -18.43 12.02 -0.17
C GLY A 169 -19.39 10.99 -0.75
N ARG A 170 -19.92 11.22 -1.95
CA ARG A 170 -20.90 10.34 -2.61
C ARG A 170 -20.26 9.02 -3.03
N LEU A 171 -20.67 7.92 -2.41
CA LEU A 171 -19.97 6.64 -2.50
C LEU A 171 -19.91 6.09 -3.92
N PHE A 172 -21.03 6.18 -4.64
CA PHE A 172 -21.22 5.69 -6.00
C PHE A 172 -21.11 6.80 -7.06
N ALA A 173 -20.60 7.99 -6.71
CA ALA A 173 -20.23 9.02 -7.68
C ALA A 173 -18.88 8.71 -8.33
N VAL A 174 -18.80 7.55 -8.95
CA VAL A 174 -17.60 7.03 -9.65
C VAL A 174 -17.98 6.66 -11.08
N THR A 175 -16.99 6.45 -11.94
CA THR A 175 -17.27 6.11 -13.33
C THR A 175 -17.75 4.68 -13.49
N ALA A 176 -18.46 4.39 -14.58
CA ALA A 176 -18.89 3.03 -14.92
C ALA A 176 -17.71 2.05 -15.03
N ARG A 177 -16.54 2.51 -15.52
CA ARG A 177 -15.31 1.69 -15.54
C ARG A 177 -14.83 1.33 -14.14
N ASN A 178 -14.92 2.25 -13.17
CA ASN A 178 -14.54 1.95 -11.79
C ASN A 178 -15.44 0.86 -11.19
N LEU A 179 -16.76 0.94 -11.40
CA LEU A 179 -17.66 -0.11 -10.90
C LEU A 179 -17.44 -1.44 -11.63
N LYS A 180 -17.42 -1.42 -12.97
CA LYS A 180 -17.34 -2.65 -13.76
C LYS A 180 -15.96 -3.31 -13.72
N ASP A 181 -14.91 -2.56 -14.06
CA ASP A 181 -13.59 -3.13 -14.34
C ASP A 181 -12.72 -3.19 -13.07
N ASN A 182 -13.12 -2.52 -11.98
CA ASN A 182 -12.42 -2.59 -10.69
C ASN A 182 -13.27 -3.29 -9.62
N ASP A 183 -14.46 -2.77 -9.30
CA ASP A 183 -15.24 -3.29 -8.16
C ASP A 183 -15.82 -4.68 -8.46
N PHE A 184 -16.57 -4.84 -9.56
CA PHE A 184 -17.10 -6.15 -9.97
C PHE A 184 -15.99 -7.16 -10.26
N GLN A 185 -14.89 -6.73 -10.88
CA GLN A 185 -13.73 -7.59 -11.06
C GLN A 185 -13.10 -8.03 -9.73
N SER A 186 -13.13 -7.17 -8.70
CA SER A 186 -12.67 -7.54 -7.36
C SER A 186 -13.57 -8.61 -6.73
N LEU A 187 -14.89 -8.50 -6.89
CA LEU A 187 -15.82 -9.54 -6.44
C LEU A 187 -15.56 -10.88 -7.13
N VAL A 188 -15.25 -10.85 -8.43
CA VAL A 188 -14.87 -12.07 -9.17
C VAL A 188 -13.58 -12.66 -8.62
N ASN A 189 -12.55 -11.84 -8.45
CA ASN A 189 -11.24 -12.29 -7.94
C ASN A 189 -11.31 -12.84 -6.52
N LEU A 190 -12.22 -12.30 -5.70
CA LEU A 190 -12.46 -12.75 -4.32
C LEU A 190 -13.41 -13.97 -4.24
N GLY A 191 -13.92 -14.46 -5.37
CA GLY A 191 -14.81 -15.64 -5.42
C GLY A 191 -16.27 -15.37 -5.07
N TRP A 192 -16.68 -14.09 -5.02
CA TRP A 192 -18.07 -13.69 -4.77
C TRP A 192 -18.96 -13.78 -6.01
N LEU A 193 -18.37 -13.76 -7.20
CA LEU A 193 -19.04 -13.90 -8.48
C LEU A 193 -18.20 -14.76 -9.42
N ASN A 194 -18.87 -15.56 -10.25
CA ASN A 194 -18.22 -16.19 -11.40
C ASN A 194 -18.44 -15.35 -12.65
N THR A 195 -17.64 -15.57 -13.70
CA THR A 195 -17.85 -14.94 -15.00
C THR A 195 -17.93 -15.94 -16.13
N LYS A 196 -18.81 -15.65 -17.09
CA LYS A 196 -18.86 -16.29 -18.41
C LYS A 196 -18.65 -15.24 -19.48
N LYS A 197 -18.03 -15.64 -20.59
CA LYS A 197 -17.91 -14.78 -21.77
C LYS A 197 -18.85 -15.31 -22.85
N TYR A 198 -19.77 -14.47 -23.29
CA TYR A 198 -20.67 -14.77 -24.40
C TYR A 198 -20.60 -13.62 -25.41
N SER A 199 -20.21 -13.92 -26.66
CA SER A 199 -20.07 -12.94 -27.75
C SER A 199 -19.30 -11.67 -27.34
N GLY A 200 -18.20 -11.84 -26.61
CA GLY A 200 -17.34 -10.73 -26.15
C GLY A 200 -17.88 -9.93 -24.95
N LYS A 201 -19.07 -10.24 -24.43
CA LYS A 201 -19.64 -9.63 -23.22
C LYS A 201 -19.35 -10.49 -21.98
N ILE A 202 -19.05 -9.82 -20.86
CA ILE A 202 -18.88 -10.45 -19.56
C ILE A 202 -20.27 -10.58 -18.93
N ILE A 203 -20.63 -11.80 -18.57
CA ILE A 203 -21.83 -12.16 -17.82
C ILE A 203 -21.36 -12.63 -16.43
N TYR A 204 -21.89 -12.01 -15.38
CA TYR A 204 -21.65 -12.42 -14.00
C TYR A 204 -22.64 -13.51 -13.61
N VAL A 205 -22.16 -14.50 -12.87
CA VAL A 205 -22.96 -15.64 -12.39
C VAL A 205 -22.88 -15.67 -10.87
N LYS A 206 -24.04 -15.75 -10.22
CA LYS A 206 -24.12 -15.85 -8.76
C LYS A 206 -23.50 -17.15 -8.26
N VAL A 207 -22.86 -17.10 -7.09
CA VAL A 207 -22.37 -18.29 -6.39
C VAL A 207 -23.43 -18.81 -5.41
N ASN A 208 -23.39 -20.11 -5.10
CA ASN A 208 -24.31 -20.72 -4.14
C ASN A 208 -23.76 -20.80 -2.71
N LYS A 209 -22.42 -20.83 -2.58
CA LYS A 209 -21.67 -20.80 -1.32
C LYS A 209 -20.69 -19.63 -1.39
N PHE A 210 -20.61 -18.83 -0.34
CA PHE A 210 -19.66 -17.72 -0.26
C PHE A 210 -18.23 -18.23 -0.04
N PRO A 211 -17.21 -17.40 -0.33
CA PRO A 211 -15.83 -17.72 -0.04
C PRO A 211 -15.63 -18.05 1.46
N GLU A 212 -14.90 -19.12 1.75
CA GLU A 212 -14.70 -19.64 3.13
C GLU A 212 -14.04 -18.64 4.08
N VAL A 213 -13.43 -17.59 3.52
CA VAL A 213 -12.80 -16.47 4.26
C VAL A 213 -13.74 -15.90 5.32
N LEU A 214 -15.05 -15.78 5.04
CA LEU A 214 -16.03 -15.29 6.02
C LEU A 214 -16.33 -16.29 7.12
N SER A 215 -16.43 -17.57 6.78
CA SER A 215 -16.75 -18.64 7.73
C SER A 215 -15.60 -18.86 8.71
N SER A 216 -14.35 -18.77 8.25
CA SER A 216 -13.15 -18.92 9.09
C SER A 216 -12.85 -17.70 9.98
N SER A 217 -13.26 -16.49 9.57
CA SER A 217 -12.96 -15.26 10.32
C SER A 217 -14.07 -14.85 11.29
N LEU A 218 -15.33 -15.26 11.04
CA LEU A 218 -16.50 -14.91 11.86
C LEU A 218 -16.98 -16.06 12.75
N GLY A 219 -16.57 -17.30 12.46
CA GLY A 219 -16.74 -18.42 13.37
C GLY A 219 -15.66 -18.36 14.45
N ASN A 220 -16.05 -18.31 15.71
CA ASN A 220 -15.15 -18.49 16.85
C ASN A 220 -14.35 -19.78 16.71
N ASN A 221 -13.16 -19.65 16.16
CA ASN A 221 -11.99 -20.45 16.44
C ASN A 221 -10.82 -19.53 16.06
N GLU A 222 -9.85 -19.40 16.96
CA GLU A 222 -8.50 -18.97 16.61
C GLU A 222 -7.88 -20.00 15.66
N SER A 223 -8.45 -20.17 14.46
CA SER A 223 -7.76 -20.83 13.37
C SER A 223 -6.71 -19.85 12.90
N THR A 224 -5.50 -20.08 13.37
CA THR A 224 -4.23 -19.65 12.81
C THR A 224 -4.17 -19.97 11.31
N SER A 225 -4.96 -19.30 10.47
CA SER A 225 -4.67 -19.33 9.05
C SER A 225 -3.39 -18.50 8.89
N GLU A 226 -2.34 -19.13 8.40
CA GLU A 226 -1.06 -18.52 8.04
C GLU A 226 -1.30 -17.48 6.94
N GLN A 227 -1.83 -16.33 7.34
CA GLN A 227 -2.18 -15.24 6.44
C GLN A 227 -0.92 -14.41 6.20
N PHE A 228 -0.53 -14.34 4.93
CA PHE A 228 0.43 -13.34 4.50
C PHE A 228 -0.17 -11.95 4.73
N THR A 229 0.66 -11.03 5.23
CA THR A 229 0.28 -9.61 5.34
C THR A 229 0.21 -8.94 3.97
N ASN A 230 0.90 -9.48 2.97
CA ASN A 230 0.74 -9.08 1.57
C ASN A 230 -0.56 -9.67 1.01
N CYS A 231 -1.47 -8.81 0.56
CA CYS A 231 -2.82 -9.22 0.16
C CYS A 231 -2.86 -10.05 -1.12
N GLU A 232 -1.96 -9.80 -2.08
CA GLU A 232 -1.88 -10.59 -3.32
C GLU A 232 -1.40 -12.01 -3.01
N LEU A 233 -0.30 -12.13 -2.27
CA LEU A 233 0.22 -13.42 -1.82
C LEU A 233 -0.77 -14.15 -0.92
N SER A 234 -1.50 -13.42 -0.06
CA SER A 234 -2.56 -13.98 0.77
C SER A 234 -3.70 -14.54 -0.10
N ALA A 235 -4.12 -13.83 -1.15
CA ALA A 235 -5.13 -14.32 -2.08
C ALA A 235 -4.68 -15.59 -2.82
N PHE A 236 -3.42 -15.63 -3.30
CA PHE A 236 -2.85 -16.83 -3.90
C PHE A 236 -2.77 -17.99 -2.90
N ASN A 237 -2.29 -17.73 -1.68
CA ASN A 237 -2.19 -18.74 -0.64
C ASN A 237 -3.56 -19.31 -0.25
N ASN A 238 -4.55 -18.45 -0.03
CA ASN A 238 -5.89 -18.90 0.35
C ASN A 238 -6.57 -19.68 -0.78
N SER A 239 -6.27 -19.36 -2.04
CA SER A 239 -6.84 -20.04 -3.20
C SER A 239 -6.17 -21.39 -3.51
N LEU A 240 -4.84 -21.47 -3.36
CA LEU A 240 -4.06 -22.59 -3.93
C LEU A 240 -3.19 -23.34 -2.91
N SER A 241 -3.10 -22.90 -1.65
CA SER A 241 -2.23 -23.55 -0.64
C SER A 241 -2.61 -25.00 -0.36
N GLN A 242 -3.89 -25.35 -0.48
CA GLN A 242 -4.38 -26.70 -0.24
C GLN A 242 -4.17 -27.60 -1.47
N PRO A 243 -3.91 -28.91 -1.28
CA PRO A 243 -3.81 -29.86 -2.38
C PRO A 243 -5.09 -29.90 -3.24
N ILE A 244 -4.93 -29.80 -4.56
CA ILE A 244 -6.04 -29.92 -5.52
C ILE A 244 -6.06 -31.36 -6.02
N ASN A 245 -7.13 -32.09 -5.69
CA ASN A 245 -7.25 -33.55 -5.89
C ASN A 245 -6.10 -34.33 -5.23
N GLY A 246 -5.73 -33.95 -4.01
CA GLY A 246 -4.67 -34.61 -3.24
C GLY A 246 -3.24 -34.31 -3.70
N ILE A 247 -3.05 -33.41 -4.67
CA ILE A 247 -1.73 -33.03 -5.19
C ILE A 247 -1.44 -31.57 -4.84
N GLN A 248 -0.29 -31.30 -4.20
CA GLN A 248 0.20 -29.95 -3.98
C GLN A 248 0.61 -29.32 -5.31
N ARG A 249 -0.04 -28.21 -5.68
CA ARG A 249 0.18 -27.52 -6.98
C ARG A 249 0.71 -26.09 -6.85
N PHE A 250 0.67 -25.52 -5.65
CA PHE A 250 1.20 -24.20 -5.37
C PHE A 250 2.34 -24.28 -4.39
N PHE A 251 3.42 -23.58 -4.70
CA PHE A 251 4.62 -23.52 -3.89
C PHE A 251 5.09 -22.08 -3.88
N ILE A 252 5.46 -21.58 -2.70
CA ILE A 252 6.11 -20.28 -2.55
C ILE A 252 7.60 -20.54 -2.38
N HIS A 253 8.38 -20.08 -3.35
CA HIS A 253 9.83 -20.05 -3.22
C HIS A 253 10.27 -18.65 -2.79
N ALA A 254 10.64 -18.52 -1.51
CA ALA A 254 11.28 -17.32 -0.99
C ALA A 254 12.78 -17.59 -0.84
N GLU A 255 13.60 -16.70 -1.38
CA GLU A 255 15.05 -16.84 -1.25
C GLU A 255 15.48 -16.45 0.17
N TYR A 256 15.78 -17.40 1.03
CA TYR A 256 16.16 -17.15 2.43
C TYR A 256 17.66 -17.33 2.63
N ILE A 257 18.38 -16.23 2.94
CA ILE A 257 19.86 -16.26 3.04
C ILE A 257 20.39 -16.58 4.45
N VAL A 258 19.51 -16.68 5.43
CA VAL A 258 19.90 -16.94 6.81
C VAL A 258 20.26 -18.41 6.95
N HIS A 259 21.44 -18.68 7.52
CA HIS A 259 21.93 -20.03 7.69
C HIS A 259 21.07 -20.79 8.72
N SER A 260 20.66 -22.03 8.39
CA SER A 260 19.75 -22.84 9.22
C SER A 260 20.22 -23.07 10.66
N ARG A 261 21.54 -23.15 10.89
CA ARG A 261 22.16 -23.16 12.24
C ARG A 261 21.75 -22.00 13.16
N LEU A 262 21.24 -20.90 12.62
CA LEU A 262 20.76 -19.75 13.39
C LEU A 262 19.25 -19.80 13.69
N ASN A 263 18.53 -20.81 13.19
CA ASN A 263 17.07 -20.87 13.29
C ASN A 263 16.58 -20.82 14.74
N GLU A 264 17.15 -21.64 15.63
CA GLU A 264 16.77 -21.66 17.05
C GLU A 264 16.98 -20.29 17.70
N HIS A 265 18.12 -19.66 17.47
CA HIS A 265 18.43 -18.32 17.98
C HIS A 265 17.45 -17.27 17.48
N ILE A 266 17.13 -17.30 16.18
CA ILE A 266 16.19 -16.36 15.56
C ILE A 266 14.77 -16.57 16.10
N GLU A 267 14.36 -17.82 16.29
CA GLU A 267 13.07 -18.13 16.89
C GLU A 267 12.99 -17.60 18.32
N LEU A 268 14.03 -17.78 19.14
CA LEU A 268 14.11 -17.20 20.48
C LEU A 268 14.01 -15.68 20.47
N LEU A 269 14.70 -15.00 19.54
CA LEU A 269 14.59 -13.54 19.37
C LEU A 269 13.17 -13.13 18.97
N GLN A 270 12.53 -13.85 18.05
CA GLN A 270 11.16 -13.58 17.62
C GLN A 270 10.16 -13.78 18.76
N GLN A 271 10.31 -14.84 19.56
CA GLN A 271 9.47 -15.09 20.73
C GLN A 271 9.63 -13.98 21.78
N LYS A 272 10.87 -13.53 22.06
CA LYS A 272 11.13 -12.38 22.94
C LYS A 272 10.44 -11.11 22.42
N LEU A 273 10.63 -10.77 21.14
CA LEU A 273 9.98 -9.60 20.52
C LEU A 273 8.45 -9.70 20.59
N LYS A 274 7.88 -10.88 20.31
CA LYS A 274 6.44 -11.14 20.44
C LYS A 274 5.95 -10.91 21.88
N SER A 275 6.69 -11.35 22.90
CA SER A 275 6.33 -11.09 24.30
C SER A 275 6.44 -9.60 24.67
N ILE A 276 7.41 -8.88 24.09
CA ILE A 276 7.61 -7.45 24.30
C ILE A 276 6.44 -6.65 23.71
N TRP A 277 6.00 -6.97 22.49
CA TRP A 277 4.90 -6.29 21.82
C TRP A 277 3.51 -6.60 22.39
N LYS A 278 3.37 -7.66 23.20
CA LYS A 278 2.13 -7.96 23.93
C LYS A 278 1.91 -7.08 25.16
N LYS A 279 2.91 -6.30 25.59
CA LYS A 279 2.80 -5.42 26.76
C LYS A 279 2.09 -4.13 26.38
N ASP A 280 1.24 -3.61 27.27
CA ASP A 280 0.53 -2.34 27.07
C ASP A 280 1.50 -1.17 26.80
N LYS A 281 2.61 -1.14 27.55
CA LYS A 281 3.74 -0.25 27.31
C LYS A 281 4.91 -1.09 26.78
N ILE A 282 5.25 -0.89 25.51
CA ILE A 282 6.38 -1.59 24.87
C ILE A 282 7.70 -1.07 25.49
N PRO A 283 8.47 -1.90 26.19
CA PRO A 283 9.74 -1.48 26.79
C PRO A 283 10.80 -1.20 25.73
N LEU A 284 11.76 -0.33 26.07
CA LEU A 284 13.01 -0.23 25.32
C LEU A 284 13.80 -1.54 25.43
N ILE A 285 14.57 -1.84 24.39
CA ILE A 285 15.47 -2.99 24.36
C ILE A 285 16.91 -2.55 24.15
N LYS A 286 17.83 -3.29 24.75
CA LYS A 286 19.26 -3.24 24.44
C LYS A 286 19.58 -4.40 23.49
N LEU A 287 20.15 -4.05 22.34
CA LEU A 287 20.64 -4.97 21.34
C LEU A 287 22.16 -4.99 21.37
N LYS A 288 22.76 -6.19 21.32
CA LYS A 288 24.14 -6.33 20.85
C LYS A 288 24.10 -6.77 19.39
N TYR A 289 24.53 -5.92 18.46
CA TYR A 289 24.31 -6.10 17.03
C TYR A 289 25.61 -6.14 16.22
N CYS A 290 25.76 -7.14 15.36
CA CYS A 290 26.90 -7.28 14.45
C CYS A 290 26.55 -6.72 13.06
N SER A 291 26.99 -5.50 12.76
CA SER A 291 26.59 -4.81 11.53
C SER A 291 27.35 -5.31 10.31
N ALA A 292 26.62 -5.92 9.37
CA ALA A 292 27.17 -6.25 8.05
C ALA A 292 27.54 -4.98 7.24
N LYS A 293 26.83 -3.86 7.47
CA LYS A 293 27.10 -2.57 6.80
C LYS A 293 28.42 -1.93 7.28
N LEU A 294 28.91 -2.32 8.46
CA LEU A 294 30.13 -1.80 9.10
C LEU A 294 31.14 -2.92 9.33
N TYR A 295 31.37 -3.76 8.31
CA TYR A 295 32.42 -4.79 8.30
C TYR A 295 32.42 -5.74 9.51
N GLN A 296 31.22 -6.18 9.93
CA GLN A 296 31.01 -7.05 11.11
C GLN A 296 31.35 -6.40 12.46
N GLY A 297 31.46 -5.07 12.52
CA GLY A 297 31.57 -4.34 13.80
C GLY A 297 30.40 -4.67 14.73
N THR A 298 30.68 -4.77 16.03
CA THR A 298 29.68 -5.09 17.06
C THR A 298 29.35 -3.85 17.88
N PHE A 299 28.06 -3.58 18.04
CA PHE A 299 27.56 -2.36 18.67
C PHE A 299 26.49 -2.69 19.70
N ASP A 300 26.52 -2.00 20.83
CA ASP A 300 25.40 -1.96 21.77
C ASP A 300 24.45 -0.84 21.33
N CYS A 301 23.18 -1.16 21.11
CA CYS A 301 22.16 -0.19 20.68
C CYS A 301 20.94 -0.27 21.59
N ILE A 302 20.52 0.88 22.11
CA ILE A 302 19.25 1.06 22.82
C ILE A 302 18.21 1.57 21.84
N VAL A 303 17.13 0.81 21.68
CA VAL A 303 16.09 1.10 20.68
C VAL A 303 14.69 0.81 21.20
N TYR A 304 13.71 1.44 20.56
CA TYR A 304 12.30 1.11 20.67
C TYR A 304 11.92 0.14 19.54
N PRO A 305 11.57 -1.13 19.82
CA PRO A 305 11.31 -2.12 18.79
C PRO A 305 9.92 -1.96 18.18
N VAL A 306 9.83 -1.84 16.85
CA VAL A 306 8.57 -1.49 16.18
C VAL A 306 7.94 -2.68 15.46
N CYS A 307 8.63 -3.26 14.47
CA CYS A 307 8.10 -4.42 13.74
C CYS A 307 9.19 -5.22 13.04
N ILE A 308 8.85 -6.43 12.60
CA ILE A 308 9.69 -7.22 11.69
C ILE A 308 9.19 -7.05 10.25
N TYR A 309 10.12 -6.79 9.35
CA TYR A 309 9.88 -6.76 7.91
C TYR A 309 10.72 -7.85 7.23
N TYR A 310 10.06 -8.77 6.53
CA TYR A 310 10.77 -9.66 5.61
C TYR A 310 10.97 -8.93 4.29
N TYR A 311 12.21 -8.62 3.94
CA TYR A 311 12.51 -7.89 2.72
C TYR A 311 13.58 -8.60 1.90
N LYS A 312 13.21 -8.90 0.64
CA LYS A 312 13.96 -9.72 -0.31
C LYS A 312 14.31 -11.10 0.25
N ARG A 313 15.34 -11.18 1.11
CA ARG A 313 15.97 -12.44 1.50
C ARG A 313 16.15 -12.68 3.00
N ALA A 314 15.86 -11.69 3.83
CA ALA A 314 16.09 -11.77 5.27
C ALA A 314 15.02 -11.00 6.06
N PRO A 315 14.81 -11.37 7.35
CA PRO A 315 13.96 -10.62 8.25
C PRO A 315 14.76 -9.51 8.96
N TYR A 316 14.16 -8.33 9.03
CA TYR A 316 14.73 -7.13 9.63
C TYR A 316 13.83 -6.64 10.76
N LEU A 317 14.38 -6.42 11.95
CA LEU A 317 13.73 -5.63 13.00
C LEU A 317 13.91 -4.15 12.65
N PHE A 318 12.80 -3.48 12.31
CA PHE A 318 12.79 -2.03 12.33
C PHE A 318 12.61 -1.54 13.76
N ALA A 319 13.50 -0.65 14.17
CA ALA A 319 13.45 -0.02 15.46
C ALA A 319 13.82 1.47 15.34
N TYR A 320 13.37 2.27 16.31
CA TYR A 320 13.71 3.68 16.41
C TYR A 320 14.65 3.89 17.61
N GLY A 321 15.81 4.49 17.40
CA GLY A 321 16.80 4.65 18.47
C GLY A 321 18.22 4.84 17.97
N GLN A 322 19.18 4.32 18.73
CA GLN A 322 20.60 4.41 18.42
C GLN A 322 20.96 3.59 17.18
N ILE A 323 21.54 4.23 16.18
CA ILE A 323 22.02 3.51 15.00
C ILE A 323 23.47 3.02 15.20
N PRO A 324 23.87 1.86 14.64
CA PRO A 324 25.25 1.40 14.70
C PRO A 324 26.20 2.40 13.99
N GLN A 325 27.22 2.90 14.69
CA GLN A 325 28.28 3.73 14.08
C GLN A 325 29.64 3.45 14.73
N PRO A 326 30.74 3.50 13.96
CA PRO A 326 32.08 3.43 14.51
C PRO A 326 32.43 4.68 15.33
N ASP A 327 33.34 4.52 16.29
CA ASP A 327 34.06 5.61 16.99
C ASP A 327 33.18 6.68 17.66
N ILE A 328 32.09 6.25 18.30
CA ILE A 328 31.15 7.16 18.94
C ILE A 328 31.65 7.60 20.33
N LYS A 329 31.90 8.91 20.51
CA LYS A 329 32.08 9.54 21.84
C LYS A 329 30.77 9.72 22.61
N ASN A 330 29.66 9.94 21.90
CA ASN A 330 28.32 10.09 22.48
C ASN A 330 27.31 9.17 21.75
N PRO A 331 26.86 8.06 22.35
CA PRO A 331 26.02 7.04 21.69
C PRO A 331 24.63 7.56 21.29
N TRP A 332 24.27 8.78 21.67
CA TRP A 332 23.03 9.46 21.32
C TRP A 332 23.20 10.61 20.31
N SER A 333 24.38 10.72 19.68
CA SER A 333 24.65 11.74 18.65
C SER A 333 23.69 11.63 17.46
N GLN A 334 23.23 10.42 17.14
CA GLN A 334 22.25 10.16 16.11
C GLN A 334 21.18 9.19 16.58
N ILE A 335 19.93 9.62 16.43
CA ILE A 335 18.74 8.85 16.78
C ILE A 335 17.83 8.88 15.56
N ASP A 336 17.55 7.72 15.00
CA ASP A 336 16.68 7.58 13.83
C ASP A 336 16.12 6.16 13.76
N TRP A 337 15.37 5.88 12.70
CA TRP A 337 14.99 4.55 12.29
C TRP A 337 16.23 3.73 11.89
N TYR A 338 16.17 2.41 12.07
CA TYR A 338 17.18 1.52 11.52
C TYR A 338 16.62 0.10 11.30
N ASP A 339 17.16 -0.58 10.29
CA ASP A 339 16.79 -1.93 9.86
C ASP A 339 17.83 -2.96 10.36
N TYR A 340 17.62 -3.51 11.56
CA TYR A 340 18.52 -4.52 12.13
C TYR A 340 18.20 -5.90 11.55
N ARG A 341 19.14 -6.51 10.83
CA ARG A 341 19.01 -7.91 10.42
C ARG A 341 18.89 -8.82 11.64
N ILE A 342 17.81 -9.60 11.75
CA ILE A 342 17.58 -10.42 12.96
C ILE A 342 18.70 -11.44 13.16
N ASP A 343 19.20 -12.05 12.08
CA ASP A 343 20.31 -13.01 12.12
C ASP A 343 21.64 -12.41 12.59
N LYS A 344 21.70 -11.09 12.73
CA LYS A 344 22.88 -10.33 13.17
C LYS A 344 22.73 -9.73 14.57
N ILE A 345 21.59 -9.92 15.21
CA ILE A 345 21.40 -9.58 16.62
C ILE A 345 22.00 -10.72 17.45
N ILE A 346 23.04 -10.42 18.23
CA ILE A 346 23.74 -11.36 19.11
C ILE A 346 22.92 -11.56 20.39
N THR A 347 22.52 -10.46 21.04
CA THR A 347 21.65 -10.49 22.22
C THR A 347 20.56 -9.43 22.14
N LEU A 348 19.44 -9.72 22.81
CA LEU A 348 18.30 -8.83 22.98
C LEU A 348 17.81 -8.95 24.41
N ASP A 349 17.91 -7.84 25.13
CA ASP A 349 17.55 -7.72 26.53
C ASP A 349 16.56 -6.56 26.72
N GLN A 350 15.55 -6.77 27.53
CA GLN A 350 14.62 -5.72 27.91
C GLN A 350 15.30 -4.78 28.91
N LEU A 351 15.18 -3.48 28.72
CA LEU A 351 15.61 -2.50 29.73
C LEU A 351 14.56 -2.38 30.83
N SER A 352 15.03 -2.24 32.08
CA SER A 352 14.19 -1.87 33.21
C SER A 352 13.61 -0.47 33.01
N ASP A 353 12.41 -0.21 33.54
CA ASP A 353 11.79 1.12 33.53
C ASP A 353 12.55 2.14 34.40
N ASP A 354 13.53 1.69 35.18
CA ASP A 354 14.47 2.54 35.90
C ASP A 354 15.58 3.04 34.94
N PHE A 355 15.36 4.25 34.42
CA PHE A 355 16.28 4.93 33.51
C PHE A 355 17.30 5.79 34.26
N GLU A 356 17.33 5.82 35.60
CA GLU A 356 18.20 6.73 36.36
C GLU A 356 19.69 6.40 36.15
N ASN A 357 20.02 5.14 35.88
CA ASN A 357 21.39 4.67 35.63
C ASN A 357 21.81 4.72 34.15
N ILE A 358 20.90 5.05 33.23
CA ILE A 358 21.16 5.08 31.79
C ILE A 358 20.85 6.48 31.29
N SER A 359 21.87 7.23 30.87
CA SER A 359 21.72 8.59 30.34
C SER A 359 21.00 8.59 28.98
N ILE A 360 19.69 8.31 29.00
CA ILE A 360 18.80 8.29 27.84
C ILE A 360 18.24 9.69 27.63
N PRO A 361 18.37 10.28 26.43
CA PRO A 361 17.84 11.61 26.14
C PRO A 361 16.32 11.67 26.34
N LYS A 362 15.86 12.68 27.09
CA LYS A 362 14.41 12.92 27.30
C LYS A 362 13.63 13.00 25.99
N LYS A 363 14.19 13.63 24.96
CA LYS A 363 13.56 13.74 23.62
C LYS A 363 13.27 12.36 22.99
N PHE A 364 14.15 11.39 23.19
CA PHE A 364 13.95 10.03 22.70
C PHE A 364 12.81 9.34 23.45
N LEU A 365 12.83 9.38 24.78
CA LEU A 365 11.77 8.83 25.62
C LEU A 365 10.41 9.46 25.30
N SER A 366 10.35 10.79 25.11
CA SER A 366 9.13 11.50 24.73
C SER A 366 8.60 11.07 23.36
N LYS A 367 9.45 10.74 22.38
CA LYS A 367 8.99 10.19 21.09
C LYS A 367 8.47 8.76 21.27
N CYS A 368 9.16 7.91 22.02
CA CYS A 368 8.79 6.50 22.22
C CYS A 368 7.54 6.27 23.08
N TYR A 369 7.30 7.14 24.06
CA TYR A 369 6.19 7.00 25.02
C TYR A 369 5.20 8.16 24.99
N GLY A 370 5.34 9.08 24.03
CA GLY A 370 4.44 10.21 23.86
C GLY A 370 3.14 9.83 23.16
N LYS A 371 2.40 10.85 22.73
CA LYS A 371 1.10 10.70 22.06
C LYS A 371 1.15 9.88 20.76
N TYR A 372 2.30 9.90 20.07
CA TYR A 372 2.48 9.25 18.76
C TYR A 372 3.80 8.45 18.74
N PRO A 373 3.82 7.26 19.37
CA PRO A 373 5.00 6.41 19.40
C PRO A 373 5.36 5.90 18.00
N PRO A 374 6.65 5.59 17.74
CA PRO A 374 7.07 4.96 16.49
C PRO A 374 6.23 3.70 16.22
N ASN A 375 5.65 3.61 15.03
CA ASN A 375 4.73 2.54 14.67
C ASN A 375 4.98 2.03 13.24
N PRO A 376 4.43 0.84 12.88
CA PRO A 376 4.69 0.23 11.58
C PRO A 376 4.18 1.03 10.38
N ASP A 377 3.18 1.89 10.54
CA ASP A 377 2.62 2.67 9.44
C ASP A 377 3.56 3.82 9.04
N GLU A 378 4.27 4.44 10.00
CA GLU A 378 5.32 5.42 9.69
C GLU A 378 6.40 4.83 8.77
N ILE A 379 6.74 3.55 8.92
CA ILE A 379 7.71 2.85 8.06
C ILE A 379 7.15 2.69 6.65
N LYS A 380 5.91 2.23 6.51
CA LYS A 380 5.25 2.04 5.20
C LYS A 380 5.14 3.36 4.45
N GLU A 381 4.75 4.42 5.14
CA GLU A 381 4.68 5.77 4.58
C GLU A 381 6.05 6.20 4.05
N LYS A 382 7.10 6.13 4.88
CA LYS A 382 8.47 6.46 4.48
C LYS A 382 9.01 5.65 3.30
N MET A 383 8.63 4.38 3.19
CA MET A 383 8.99 3.49 2.07
C MET A 383 8.20 3.82 0.78
N SER A 384 6.96 4.28 0.91
CA SER A 384 6.11 4.64 -0.24
C SER A 384 6.48 6.01 -0.84
N GLU A 385 7.02 6.92 -0.03
CA GLU A 385 7.37 8.28 -0.45
C GLU A 385 8.68 8.38 -1.22
N VAL A 386 9.67 7.57 -0.83
CA VAL A 386 11.05 7.65 -1.33
C VAL A 386 11.53 6.25 -1.64
N TRP A 387 12.03 6.03 -2.85
CA TRP A 387 12.53 4.74 -3.26
C TRP A 387 13.71 4.32 -2.40
N GLY A 388 13.59 3.18 -1.71
CA GLY A 388 14.62 2.62 -0.84
C GLY A 388 14.03 1.92 0.38
N PHE A 389 14.75 0.93 0.88
CA PHE A 389 14.42 0.19 2.09
C PHE A 389 15.08 0.81 3.34
N ASP A 390 16.27 1.40 3.19
CA ASP A 390 17.00 2.03 4.28
C ASP A 390 16.40 3.41 4.61
N ILE A 391 15.26 3.45 5.28
CA ILE A 391 14.44 4.68 5.47
C ILE A 391 15.13 5.81 6.24
N HIS A 392 16.21 5.52 6.94
CA HIS A 392 17.04 6.48 7.67
C HIS A 392 18.06 7.21 6.78
N LYS A 393 18.28 6.70 5.56
CA LYS A 393 19.20 7.34 4.63
C LYS A 393 18.63 8.64 4.06
N PRO A 394 19.49 9.60 3.72
CA PRO A 394 19.05 10.86 3.11
C PRO A 394 18.25 10.63 1.83
N ARG A 395 17.31 11.54 1.58
CA ARG A 395 16.55 11.62 0.34
C ARG A 395 17.29 12.50 -0.67
N ALA A 396 17.36 12.07 -1.92
CA ALA A 396 17.83 12.89 -3.03
C ALA A 396 17.00 12.66 -4.30
N LEU A 397 17.12 13.57 -5.27
CA LEU A 397 16.54 13.41 -6.60
C LEU A 397 17.38 12.42 -7.41
N LEU A 398 16.71 11.49 -8.08
CA LEU A 398 17.27 10.59 -9.08
C LEU A 398 16.53 10.79 -10.41
N ILE A 399 17.30 10.96 -11.48
CA ILE A 399 16.77 10.99 -12.84
C ILE A 399 17.34 9.81 -13.60
N LEU A 400 16.45 8.99 -14.14
CA LEU A 400 16.79 7.81 -14.93
C LEU A 400 16.30 8.00 -16.37
N ARG A 401 17.11 7.55 -17.33
CA ARG A 401 16.68 7.26 -18.70
C ARG A 401 16.51 5.75 -18.82
N PHE A 402 15.34 5.33 -19.28
CA PHE A 402 15.05 3.95 -19.64
C PHE A 402 15.02 3.81 -21.16
N ASP A 403 15.54 2.70 -21.65
CA ASP A 403 15.19 2.23 -22.99
C ASP A 403 13.67 2.03 -23.11
N GLN A 404 13.11 2.32 -24.29
CA GLN A 404 11.66 2.26 -24.54
C GLN A 404 11.10 0.86 -24.32
N TYR A 405 11.74 -0.17 -24.87
CA TYR A 405 11.29 -1.55 -24.75
C TYR A 405 11.34 -1.98 -23.29
N PHE A 406 12.43 -1.65 -22.59
CA PHE A 406 12.56 -2.01 -21.19
C PHE A 406 11.49 -1.33 -20.31
N TYR A 407 11.24 -0.03 -20.53
CA TYR A 407 10.21 0.68 -19.77
C TYR A 407 8.83 0.06 -19.97
N GLY A 408 8.41 -0.11 -21.23
CA GLY A 408 7.07 -0.59 -21.56
C GLY A 408 6.77 -2.01 -21.10
N ASN A 409 7.79 -2.87 -20.98
CA ASN A 409 7.60 -4.28 -20.59
C ASN A 409 7.87 -4.57 -19.11
N TYR A 410 8.72 -3.78 -18.43
CA TYR A 410 9.18 -4.11 -17.09
C TYR A 410 8.91 -3.04 -16.03
N ILE A 411 8.53 -1.83 -16.43
CA ILE A 411 8.25 -0.72 -15.52
C ILE A 411 6.79 -0.30 -15.61
N GLU A 412 6.30 -0.03 -16.82
CA GLU A 412 4.93 0.44 -17.07
C GLU A 412 3.89 -0.55 -16.53
N GLY A 413 2.88 -0.03 -15.84
CA GLY A 413 1.81 -0.84 -15.24
C GLY A 413 2.21 -1.62 -13.99
N THR A 414 3.43 -1.46 -13.47
CA THR A 414 3.84 -2.01 -12.17
C THR A 414 3.73 -0.96 -11.06
N GLU A 415 3.80 -1.35 -9.78
CA GLU A 415 3.86 -0.41 -8.65
C GLU A 415 4.99 0.64 -8.81
N ARG A 416 6.05 0.31 -9.55
CA ARG A 416 7.16 1.24 -9.82
C ARG A 416 6.77 2.38 -10.76
N ASP A 417 5.78 2.19 -11.63
CA ASP A 417 5.27 3.24 -12.52
C ASP A 417 4.62 4.38 -11.72
N GLU A 418 4.01 4.07 -10.57
CA GLU A 418 3.46 5.10 -9.67
C GLU A 418 4.56 5.97 -9.04
N MET A 419 5.71 5.37 -8.74
CA MET A 419 6.84 6.05 -8.10
C MET A 419 7.76 6.77 -9.11
N PHE A 420 7.97 6.17 -10.29
CA PHE A 420 8.77 6.74 -11.38
C PHE A 420 7.96 7.72 -12.22
N LYS A 421 7.99 9.00 -11.82
CA LYS A 421 7.24 10.05 -12.53
C LYS A 421 7.90 10.37 -13.87
N LYS A 422 7.25 10.00 -14.98
CA LYS A 422 7.68 10.36 -16.35
C LYS A 422 7.86 11.88 -16.48
N ILE A 423 8.95 12.29 -17.12
CA ILE A 423 9.28 13.69 -17.43
C ILE A 423 9.78 13.82 -18.86
N SER A 424 9.57 14.99 -19.47
CA SER A 424 10.06 15.29 -20.80
C SER A 424 11.57 15.57 -20.81
N ARG A 425 12.21 15.41 -21.98
CA ARG A 425 13.62 15.78 -22.20
C ARG A 425 13.91 17.24 -21.78
N LYS A 426 13.02 18.18 -22.10
CA LYS A 426 13.15 19.59 -21.70
C LYS A 426 13.16 19.76 -20.17
N GLN A 427 12.36 18.98 -19.45
CA GLN A 427 12.38 18.98 -17.99
C GLN A 427 13.67 18.39 -17.44
N VAL A 428 14.21 17.34 -18.05
CA VAL A 428 15.52 16.77 -17.70
C VAL A 428 16.62 17.82 -17.86
N GLU A 429 16.68 18.53 -19.00
CA GLU A 429 17.66 19.59 -19.23
C GLU A 429 17.55 20.73 -18.20
N LYS A 430 16.33 21.13 -17.84
CA LYS A 430 16.09 22.12 -16.78
C LYS A 430 16.64 21.65 -15.44
N LEU A 431 16.40 20.38 -15.08
CA LEU A 431 16.91 19.80 -13.84
C LEU A 431 18.44 19.69 -13.86
N ILE A 432 19.05 19.28 -14.97
CA ILE A 432 20.52 19.29 -15.10
C ILE A 432 21.07 20.69 -14.81
N LYS A 433 20.48 21.74 -15.39
CA LYS A 433 20.92 23.12 -15.15
C LYS A 433 20.77 23.57 -13.69
N SER A 434 19.78 23.05 -12.97
CA SER A 434 19.53 23.40 -11.56
C SER A 434 20.42 22.64 -10.57
N TYR A 435 20.88 21.44 -10.92
CA TYR A 435 21.63 20.54 -10.03
C TYR A 435 23.12 20.42 -10.40
N THR A 436 23.60 21.22 -11.35
CA THR A 436 25.02 21.28 -11.73
C THR A 436 25.48 22.73 -11.77
N PRO A 437 26.77 23.02 -11.51
CA PRO A 437 27.29 24.39 -11.61
C PRO A 437 27.03 25.00 -13.00
N ALA A 438 26.59 26.25 -13.02
CA ALA A 438 26.22 26.94 -14.26
C ALA A 438 27.39 26.95 -15.26
N ALA A 439 27.10 26.58 -16.50
CA ALA A 439 28.05 26.55 -17.62
C ALA A 439 29.28 25.63 -17.43
N SER A 440 29.26 24.70 -16.47
CA SER A 440 30.33 23.71 -16.31
C SER A 440 30.44 22.79 -17.53
N VAL A 441 31.63 22.21 -17.73
CA VAL A 441 31.88 21.25 -18.82
C VAL A 441 30.96 20.04 -18.68
N GLU A 442 30.74 19.58 -17.44
CA GLU A 442 29.87 18.46 -17.09
C GLU A 442 28.41 18.76 -17.43
N GLN A 443 27.92 19.97 -17.11
CA GLN A 443 26.57 20.41 -17.46
C GLN A 443 26.34 20.36 -18.97
N LYS A 444 27.27 20.92 -19.75
CA LYS A 444 27.19 20.92 -21.22
C LYS A 444 27.22 19.49 -21.79
N LYS A 445 28.10 18.63 -21.26
CA LYS A 445 28.24 17.23 -21.67
C LYS A 445 26.99 16.41 -21.37
N LEU A 446 26.38 16.59 -20.19
CA LEU A 446 25.13 15.90 -19.83
C LEU A 446 23.97 16.32 -20.73
N ILE A 447 23.81 17.62 -20.98
CA ILE A 447 22.77 18.13 -21.88
C ILE A 447 22.97 17.56 -23.28
N SER A 448 24.19 17.60 -23.83
CA SER A 448 24.51 17.01 -25.13
C SER A 448 24.24 15.51 -25.17
N THR A 449 24.57 14.79 -24.09
CA THR A 449 24.28 13.35 -23.98
C THR A 449 22.77 13.10 -24.07
N VAL A 450 21.97 13.79 -23.26
CA VAL A 450 20.51 13.69 -23.25
C VAL A 450 19.90 14.05 -24.61
N GLN A 451 20.43 15.06 -25.30
CA GLN A 451 19.98 15.46 -26.63
C GLN A 451 20.31 14.45 -27.72
N SER A 452 21.45 13.74 -27.59
CA SER A 452 21.85 12.69 -28.54
C SER A 452 21.10 11.36 -28.36
N ARG A 453 20.35 11.19 -27.26
CA ARG A 453 19.56 9.97 -27.02
C ARG A 453 18.30 9.92 -27.89
N SER A 454 17.78 8.71 -28.06
CA SER A 454 16.55 8.47 -28.83
C SER A 454 15.39 9.29 -28.26
N GLU A 455 14.55 9.84 -29.15
CA GLU A 455 13.32 10.55 -28.76
C GLU A 455 12.27 9.65 -28.14
N ARG A 456 12.39 8.33 -28.34
CA ARG A 456 11.48 7.34 -27.79
C ARG A 456 11.85 6.88 -26.38
N ASP A 457 13.00 7.31 -25.88
CA ASP A 457 13.45 6.96 -24.53
C ASP A 457 12.53 7.56 -23.47
N THR A 458 12.34 6.82 -22.39
CA THR A 458 11.50 7.28 -21.28
C THR A 458 12.38 7.82 -20.16
N TYR A 459 12.17 9.08 -19.80
CA TYR A 459 12.86 9.69 -18.66
C TYR A 459 11.93 9.73 -17.47
N CYS A 460 12.42 9.32 -16.31
CA CYS A 460 11.66 9.38 -15.07
C CYS A 460 12.46 10.12 -13.99
N LYS A 461 11.73 10.88 -13.17
CA LYS A 461 12.24 11.40 -11.91
C LYS A 461 11.67 10.61 -10.74
N ILE A 462 12.48 10.45 -9.72
CA ILE A 462 12.10 9.81 -8.46
C ILE A 462 12.92 10.37 -7.31
N ASP A 463 12.35 10.37 -6.13
CA ASP A 463 13.11 10.58 -4.90
C ASP A 463 13.64 9.25 -4.40
N TYR A 464 14.92 9.17 -4.07
CA TYR A 464 15.57 7.93 -3.66
C TYR A 464 16.40 8.09 -2.38
N ARG A 465 16.66 6.98 -1.70
CA ARG A 465 17.55 6.89 -0.54
C ARG A 465 19.00 6.77 -1.00
N VAL A 466 19.81 7.80 -0.69
CA VAL A 466 21.23 7.85 -1.06
C VAL A 466 21.99 6.69 -0.43
N ASP A 467 22.83 6.03 -1.24
CA ASP A 467 23.61 4.85 -0.86
C ASP A 467 22.83 3.64 -0.33
N ASP A 468 21.52 3.57 -0.58
CA ASP A 468 20.78 2.34 -0.32
C ASP A 468 21.25 1.24 -1.28
N ASN A 469 21.89 0.21 -0.72
CA ASN A 469 22.45 -0.89 -1.48
C ASN A 469 21.40 -1.60 -2.35
N ASN A 470 20.13 -1.62 -1.95
CA ASN A 470 19.05 -2.23 -2.73
C ASN A 470 18.79 -1.52 -4.05
N ILE A 471 18.97 -0.20 -4.08
CA ILE A 471 18.82 0.63 -5.27
C ILE A 471 20.03 0.44 -6.16
N ILE A 472 21.23 0.49 -5.59
CA ILE A 472 22.48 0.26 -6.32
C ILE A 472 22.47 -1.11 -7.00
N MET A 473 22.15 -2.18 -6.26
CA MET A 473 22.01 -3.53 -6.83
C MET A 473 20.94 -3.60 -7.92
N ARG A 474 19.84 -2.84 -7.79
CA ARG A 474 18.79 -2.83 -8.81
C ARG A 474 19.25 -2.16 -10.09
N LEU A 475 19.91 -1.01 -9.99
CA LEU A 475 20.47 -0.30 -11.14
C LEU A 475 21.50 -1.18 -11.87
N ARG A 476 22.38 -1.87 -11.13
CA ARG A 476 23.31 -2.88 -11.68
C ARG A 476 22.59 -3.99 -12.43
N ALA A 477 21.48 -4.51 -11.89
CA ALA A 477 20.71 -5.56 -12.54
C ALA A 477 20.02 -5.09 -13.83
N TRP A 478 19.64 -3.82 -13.92
CA TRP A 478 19.07 -3.25 -15.14
C TRP A 478 20.12 -2.92 -16.20
N CYS A 479 21.35 -2.65 -15.78
CA CYS A 479 22.55 -2.48 -16.61
C CYS A 479 22.29 -1.59 -17.85
N PRO A 480 22.48 -2.02 -19.13
CA PRO A 480 22.43 -1.07 -20.25
C PRO A 480 21.03 -0.52 -20.53
N ASN A 481 19.98 -1.10 -19.92
CA ASN A 481 18.61 -0.68 -20.12
C ASN A 481 18.26 0.61 -19.38
N VAL A 482 19.10 1.01 -18.40
CA VAL A 482 18.87 2.17 -17.55
C VAL A 482 20.14 2.99 -17.40
N GLU A 483 20.03 4.29 -17.64
CA GLU A 483 21.11 5.25 -17.47
C GLU A 483 20.76 6.23 -16.35
N VAL A 484 21.64 6.37 -15.35
CA VAL A 484 21.52 7.41 -14.32
C VAL A 484 21.95 8.74 -14.91
N ILE A 485 21.05 9.71 -15.03
CA ILE A 485 21.35 11.06 -15.50
C ILE A 485 21.80 11.97 -14.34
N LEU A 486 21.10 11.90 -13.21
CA LEU A 486 21.42 12.59 -11.96
C LEU A 486 21.11 11.66 -10.77
N PRO A 487 21.82 11.76 -9.65
CA PRO A 487 22.90 12.71 -9.38
C PRO A 487 24.24 12.27 -10.01
N LEU A 488 25.20 13.21 -10.12
CA LEU A 488 26.45 13.02 -10.85
C LEU A 488 27.37 11.98 -10.21
N ASP A 489 27.48 11.99 -8.89
CA ASP A 489 28.25 11.03 -8.10
C ASP A 489 27.78 9.60 -8.35
N LEU A 490 26.46 9.35 -8.32
CA LEU A 490 25.90 8.03 -8.61
C LEU A 490 26.13 7.65 -10.08
N ARG A 491 25.97 8.59 -11.02
CA ARG A 491 26.24 8.36 -12.44
C ARG A 491 27.68 7.92 -12.68
N GLU A 492 28.66 8.64 -12.12
CA GLU A 492 30.08 8.31 -12.27
C GLU A 492 30.42 6.99 -11.59
N LYS A 493 29.80 6.69 -10.43
CA LYS A 493 29.91 5.37 -9.79
C LYS A 493 29.45 4.24 -10.71
N MET A 494 28.25 4.36 -11.30
CA MET A 494 27.72 3.34 -12.22
C MET A 494 28.60 3.18 -13.46
N LYS A 495 29.10 4.29 -14.02
CA LYS A 495 30.01 4.27 -15.16
C LYS A 495 31.32 3.56 -14.84
N LYS A 496 31.97 3.93 -13.71
CA LYS A 496 33.22 3.32 -13.27
C LYS A 496 33.07 1.81 -13.06
N GLU A 497 32.01 1.39 -12.39
CA GLU A 497 31.72 -0.04 -12.15
C GLU A 497 31.54 -0.82 -13.48
N MET A 498 30.86 -0.22 -14.48
CA MET A 498 30.73 -0.83 -15.81
C MET A 498 32.07 -0.92 -16.55
N GLU A 499 32.91 0.11 -16.48
CA GLU A 499 34.25 0.09 -17.09
C GLU A 499 35.16 -0.95 -16.43
N GLU A 500 35.13 -1.08 -15.11
CA GLU A 500 35.87 -2.10 -14.36
C GLU A 500 35.37 -3.51 -14.73
N THR A 501 34.05 -3.71 -14.80
CA THR A 501 33.47 -5.00 -15.21
C THR A 501 33.86 -5.35 -16.65
N TYR A 502 33.81 -4.39 -17.56
CA TYR A 502 34.22 -4.61 -18.96
C TYR A 502 35.68 -5.06 -19.06
N LYS A 503 36.58 -4.44 -18.28
CA LYS A 503 38.01 -4.82 -18.24
C LYS A 503 38.26 -6.23 -17.74
N LEU A 504 37.37 -6.82 -16.92
CA LEU A 504 37.50 -8.21 -16.46
C LEU A 504 37.14 -9.24 -17.55
N HIS A 505 36.49 -8.79 -18.63
CA HIS A 505 36.06 -9.64 -19.75
C HIS A 505 36.82 -9.36 -21.05
N LEU A 506 37.78 -8.42 -21.02
CA LEU A 506 38.82 -8.24 -22.03
C LEU A 506 39.98 -9.19 -21.72
#